data_AF-A0A4R2TXU5-F1
#
_entry.id   AF-A0A4R2TXU5-F1
#
_cell.length_a   1.000
_cell.length_b   1.000
_cell.length_c   1.000
_cell.angle_alpha   90.00
_cell.angle_beta   90.00
_cell.angle_gamma   90.00
#
_symmetry.space_group_name_H-M   'P 1'
#
loop_
_entity.id
_entity.type
_entity.pdbx_description
1 polymer ?
#
loop_
_entity_poly.entity_id
_entity_poly.type
_entity_poly.pdbx_seq_one_letter_code
_entity_poly.pdbx_strand_id
1 'polypeptide(L)'
;MRNPPDEALGATETLPPSPPASGRGPRGGRPASAKGDASAKSHASKAKAKGSHNGEREPTPSPSRLREGDDELPVRKCILSGERDVRPHLVRLALSPDGQILPDVRAKAPGRGAWIGVTRVELEAAIKKGKLKGALSRAFKTGEFTIDPELPAKIESALERNALDRLGLESRSGTVLIGSDRIEQNARQGKLKALYHASDAAEDGNRKLDQAWRIGNDEEGSGLRGLALPVSRTILALALGRENVVHIGLTDRAAAKRVSEALDRWLHFIGPEPSSVSCETASQGASASPQNGAPPIQQASGSTGTRPAVDMTEEFE
;
A
#
# COMPACT_ATOMS: atom_id res chain seq x y z
N MET A 1 -66.92 23.66 -2.88
CA MET A 1 -67.02 23.34 -4.33
C MET A 1 -65.63 23.51 -4.90
N ARG A 2 -64.87 22.53 -5.39
CA ARG A 2 -65.05 21.10 -5.71
C ARG A 2 -63.70 20.38 -5.47
N ASN A 3 -63.74 19.17 -4.89
CA ASN A 3 -62.74 18.11 -5.07
C ASN A 3 -63.15 17.25 -6.31
N PRO A 4 -62.53 16.07 -6.57
CA PRO A 4 -61.45 15.76 -7.50
C PRO A 4 -61.96 14.89 -8.69
N PRO A 5 -61.10 14.13 -9.39
CA PRO A 5 -60.95 12.68 -9.10
C PRO A 5 -59.45 12.26 -9.09
N ASP A 6 -58.93 11.31 -8.33
CA ASP A 6 -59.23 9.90 -8.01
C ASP A 6 -58.77 8.87 -9.07
N GLU A 7 -58.26 7.75 -8.56
CA GLU A 7 -57.67 6.54 -9.19
C GLU A 7 -56.15 6.50 -9.45
N ALA A 8 -55.40 5.42 -9.23
CA ALA A 8 -55.43 4.20 -8.39
C ALA A 8 -54.17 3.38 -8.78
N LEU A 9 -53.82 2.37 -7.98
CA LEU A 9 -52.86 1.26 -8.23
C LEU A 9 -51.37 1.63 -7.97
N GLY A 10 -50.65 1.06 -7.00
CA GLY A 10 -50.73 -0.29 -6.43
C GLY A 10 -49.63 -1.16 -7.05
N ALA A 11 -48.37 -0.97 -6.63
CA ALA A 11 -47.26 -1.84 -7.00
C ALA A 11 -46.46 -2.22 -5.76
N THR A 12 -46.89 -3.30 -5.12
CA THR A 12 -46.11 -4.09 -4.16
C THR A 12 -45.10 -4.92 -4.94
N GLU A 13 -43.85 -4.46 -5.03
CA GLU A 13 -42.79 -5.28 -5.63
C GLU A 13 -42.34 -6.34 -4.62
N THR A 14 -42.60 -7.58 -4.99
CA THR A 14 -42.49 -8.78 -4.17
C THR A 14 -41.11 -9.38 -4.41
N LEU A 15 -40.29 -9.49 -3.35
CA LEU A 15 -39.00 -10.18 -3.36
C LEU A 15 -39.17 -11.66 -3.77
N PRO A 16 -38.30 -12.23 -4.64
CA PRO A 16 -38.25 -13.67 -4.85
C PRO A 16 -37.54 -14.38 -3.68
N PRO A 17 -38.03 -15.55 -3.23
CA PRO A 17 -37.47 -16.29 -2.10
C PRO A 17 -36.16 -17.01 -2.47
N SER A 18 -35.20 -16.97 -1.52
CA SER A 18 -33.96 -17.75 -1.57
C SER A 18 -34.21 -19.24 -1.25
N PRO A 19 -33.53 -20.19 -1.91
CA PRO A 19 -33.70 -21.63 -1.65
C PRO A 19 -33.01 -22.08 -0.34
N PRO A 20 -33.50 -23.18 0.28
CA PRO A 20 -33.18 -23.55 1.66
C PRO A 20 -31.80 -24.19 1.85
N ALA A 21 -31.21 -23.89 3.00
CA ALA A 21 -30.03 -24.52 3.56
C ALA A 21 -30.30 -26.01 3.87
N SER A 22 -29.47 -26.89 3.30
CA SER A 22 -29.43 -28.30 3.69
C SER A 22 -28.57 -28.47 4.94
N GLY A 23 -29.23 -28.88 6.03
CA GLY A 23 -28.60 -29.25 7.28
C GLY A 23 -27.87 -30.59 7.16
N ARG A 24 -26.66 -30.66 7.75
CA ARG A 24 -26.09 -31.91 8.25
C ARG A 24 -25.80 -31.74 9.73
N GLY A 25 -26.55 -32.50 10.52
CA GLY A 25 -26.35 -32.67 11.95
C GLY A 25 -25.12 -33.52 12.30
N PRO A 26 -24.83 -33.66 13.60
CA PRO A 26 -23.57 -34.15 14.14
C PRO A 26 -23.54 -35.69 14.21
N ARG A 27 -22.36 -36.29 14.04
CA ARG A 27 -22.14 -37.73 14.31
C ARG A 27 -20.87 -37.95 15.13
N GLY A 28 -21.05 -38.62 16.27
CA GLY A 28 -20.09 -39.48 16.98
C GLY A 28 -18.92 -38.76 17.66
N GLY A 29 -18.57 -38.98 18.93
CA GLY A 29 -18.66 -40.23 19.69
C GLY A 29 -17.24 -40.72 20.01
N ARG A 30 -16.82 -40.48 21.27
CA ARG A 30 -15.62 -40.98 22.00
C ARG A 30 -15.35 -42.49 21.78
N PRO A 31 -14.11 -43.03 21.99
CA PRO A 31 -13.42 -43.10 23.30
C PRO A 31 -11.90 -42.78 23.23
N ALA A 32 -11.23 -42.21 24.24
CA ALA A 32 -10.98 -42.67 25.62
C ALA A 32 -10.23 -44.02 25.68
N SER A 33 -8.89 -43.96 25.56
CA SER A 33 -8.00 -45.04 26.01
C SER A 33 -7.28 -44.59 27.28
N ALA A 34 -7.38 -45.44 28.29
CA ALA A 34 -6.82 -45.30 29.61
C ALA A 34 -5.70 -46.32 29.83
N LYS A 35 -4.80 -45.95 30.74
CA LYS A 35 -3.93 -46.81 31.59
C LYS A 35 -2.75 -47.54 30.96
N GLY A 36 -1.64 -47.46 31.70
CA GLY A 36 -0.43 -48.24 31.52
C GLY A 36 0.66 -47.74 32.46
N ASP A 37 0.61 -48.21 33.70
CA ASP A 37 1.61 -48.05 34.76
C ASP A 37 3.05 -48.39 34.30
N ALA A 38 4.06 -47.75 34.90
CA ALA A 38 5.09 -48.46 35.68
C ALA A 38 6.24 -47.53 36.08
N SER A 39 6.55 -47.60 37.38
CA SER A 39 7.74 -47.05 38.02
C SER A 39 9.01 -47.72 37.53
N ALA A 40 10.10 -46.95 37.42
CA ALA A 40 11.44 -47.46 37.71
C ALA A 40 12.30 -46.34 38.31
N LYS A 41 12.47 -46.39 39.64
CA LYS A 41 13.56 -45.74 40.35
C LYS A 41 14.86 -46.44 39.96
N SER A 42 15.91 -45.67 39.67
CA SER A 42 17.27 -46.13 39.98
C SER A 42 18.09 -44.96 40.52
N HIS A 43 18.76 -45.27 41.61
CA HIS A 43 19.54 -44.39 42.47
C HIS A 43 20.93 -44.14 41.90
N ALA A 44 21.49 -42.97 42.28
CA ALA A 44 22.88 -42.69 42.64
C ALA A 44 23.99 -43.17 41.67
N SER A 45 24.92 -42.28 41.29
CA SER A 45 26.15 -42.18 42.09
C SER A 45 26.88 -40.86 41.91
N LYS A 46 27.41 -40.43 43.05
CA LYS A 46 28.19 -39.22 43.34
C LYS A 46 29.66 -39.51 43.09
N ALA A 47 30.34 -38.67 42.30
CA ALA A 47 31.80 -38.60 42.29
C ALA A 47 32.24 -37.14 42.49
N LYS A 48 32.82 -36.89 43.68
CA LYS A 48 33.58 -35.69 44.03
C LYS A 48 34.96 -35.80 43.37
N ALA A 49 35.42 -34.73 42.74
CA ALA A 49 36.84 -34.43 42.61
C ALA A 49 37.07 -32.95 42.94
N LYS A 50 37.84 -32.72 44.00
CA LYS A 50 38.40 -31.41 44.38
C LYS A 50 39.65 -31.18 43.55
N GLY A 51 39.77 -30.02 42.91
CA GLY A 51 41.01 -29.48 42.37
C GLY A 51 40.93 -27.96 42.44
N SER A 52 41.73 -27.37 43.31
CA SER A 52 41.80 -25.94 43.60
C SER A 52 42.84 -25.29 42.69
N HIS A 53 42.48 -24.25 41.93
CA HIS A 53 43.41 -23.25 41.39
C HIS A 53 42.72 -21.88 41.46
N ASN A 54 43.37 -20.94 42.17
CA ASN A 54 43.05 -19.52 42.22
C ASN A 54 43.61 -18.83 40.95
N GLY A 55 42.88 -17.86 40.41
CA GLY A 55 43.43 -16.88 39.47
C GLY A 55 42.43 -16.38 38.43
N GLU A 56 41.95 -15.15 38.64
CA GLU A 56 41.41 -14.23 37.63
C GLU A 56 40.00 -14.53 37.06
N ARG A 57 38.99 -13.83 37.60
CA ARG A 57 37.64 -13.75 37.02
C ARG A 57 37.66 -12.73 35.87
N GLU A 58 37.80 -13.22 34.64
CA GLU A 58 37.25 -12.51 33.49
C GLU A 58 35.71 -12.52 33.58
N PRO A 59 35.02 -11.40 33.30
CA PRO A 59 33.57 -11.39 33.27
C PRO A 59 33.10 -12.16 32.02
N THR A 60 32.60 -13.38 32.23
CA THR A 60 31.83 -14.11 31.21
C THR A 60 30.69 -13.22 30.71
N PRO A 61 30.57 -12.93 29.41
CA PRO A 61 29.40 -12.24 28.89
C PRO A 61 28.19 -13.16 29.03
N SER A 62 27.21 -12.74 29.81
CA SER A 62 25.92 -13.39 29.96
C SER A 62 25.31 -13.74 28.60
N PRO A 63 24.75 -14.95 28.39
CA PRO A 63 24.23 -15.39 27.09
C PRO A 63 22.83 -14.81 26.80
N SER A 64 22.61 -13.53 27.13
CA SER A 64 21.32 -12.86 26.98
C SER A 64 21.20 -12.01 25.72
N ARG A 65 22.10 -12.16 24.75
CA ARG A 65 21.96 -11.59 23.40
C ARG A 65 22.19 -12.72 22.39
N LEU A 66 21.33 -12.76 21.36
CA LEU A 66 21.08 -13.87 20.43
C LEU A 66 19.90 -14.77 20.84
N ARG A 67 18.73 -14.15 21.03
CA ARG A 67 17.52 -14.71 20.43
C ARG A 67 17.35 -14.03 19.08
N GLU A 68 17.99 -14.58 18.04
CA GLU A 68 17.43 -14.50 16.70
C GLU A 68 16.18 -15.36 16.70
N GLY A 69 15.10 -14.77 17.20
CA GLY A 69 13.76 -15.17 16.81
C GLY A 69 13.39 -14.29 15.64
N ASP A 70 13.01 -14.90 14.53
CA ASP A 70 12.00 -14.30 13.68
C ASP A 70 10.79 -14.04 14.58
N ASP A 71 10.73 -12.84 15.16
CA ASP A 71 9.62 -12.37 15.98
C ASP A 71 8.39 -12.40 15.07
N GLU A 72 7.57 -13.44 15.23
CA GLU A 72 6.30 -13.60 14.55
C GLU A 72 5.42 -12.41 14.94
N LEU A 73 5.45 -11.37 14.09
CA LEU A 73 4.78 -10.11 14.36
C LEU A 73 3.30 -10.39 14.67
N PRO A 74 2.71 -9.75 15.69
CA PRO A 74 1.35 -10.08 16.10
C PRO A 74 0.36 -9.98 14.94
N VAL A 75 -0.23 -11.10 14.55
CA VAL A 75 -1.25 -11.16 13.50
C VAL A 75 -2.59 -10.67 14.04
N ARG A 76 -3.27 -9.81 13.29
CA ARG A 76 -4.60 -9.29 13.62
C ARG A 76 -5.56 -9.54 12.46
N LYS A 77 -6.85 -9.56 12.78
CA LYS A 77 -7.93 -9.73 11.80
C LYS A 77 -8.53 -8.37 11.47
N CYS A 78 -8.66 -8.07 10.18
CA CYS A 78 -9.41 -6.91 9.71
C CYS A 78 -10.89 -7.07 10.09
N ILE A 79 -11.48 -6.05 10.70
CA ILE A 79 -12.90 -6.07 11.10
C ILE A 79 -13.86 -5.93 9.92
N LEU A 80 -13.38 -5.48 8.75
CA LEU A 80 -14.17 -5.25 7.55
C LEU A 80 -14.04 -6.41 6.55
N SER A 81 -12.83 -6.72 6.08
CA SER A 81 -12.59 -7.82 5.12
C SER A 81 -12.58 -9.20 5.79
N GLY A 82 -12.21 -9.26 7.07
CA GLY A 82 -12.03 -10.52 7.79
C GLY A 82 -10.69 -11.22 7.51
N GLU A 83 -9.84 -10.63 6.67
CA GLU A 83 -8.49 -11.14 6.39
C GLU A 83 -7.57 -10.95 7.60
N ARG A 84 -6.51 -11.76 7.64
CA ARG A 84 -5.51 -11.72 8.69
C ARG A 84 -4.20 -11.21 8.12
N ASP A 85 -3.59 -10.27 8.82
CA ASP A 85 -2.29 -9.73 8.44
C ASP A 85 -1.47 -9.35 9.68
N VAL A 86 -0.17 -9.18 9.48
CA VAL A 86 0.73 -8.68 10.52
C VAL A 86 0.36 -7.26 10.90
N ARG A 87 0.55 -6.92 12.18
CA ARG A 87 0.24 -5.60 12.73
C ARG A 87 0.76 -4.43 11.86
N PRO A 88 1.96 -4.48 11.26
CA PRO A 88 2.46 -3.36 10.46
C PRO A 88 1.73 -3.12 9.13
N HIS A 89 0.83 -3.99 8.68
CA HIS A 89 0.05 -3.76 7.46
C HIS A 89 -1.36 -3.23 7.74
N LEU A 90 -1.75 -3.18 9.01
CA LEU A 90 -3.10 -2.82 9.42
C LEU A 90 -3.10 -1.44 10.11
N VAL A 91 -4.20 -0.72 9.91
CA VAL A 91 -4.48 0.55 10.60
C VAL A 91 -5.34 0.25 11.81
N ARG A 92 -4.94 0.76 12.98
CA ARG A 92 -5.75 0.69 14.20
C ARG A 92 -6.69 1.89 14.26
N LEU A 93 -7.96 1.62 14.53
CA LEU A 93 -8.96 2.60 14.94
C LEU A 93 -9.12 2.51 16.46
N ALA A 94 -9.00 3.64 17.14
CA ALA A 94 -9.14 3.75 18.59
C ALA A 94 -10.42 4.51 18.96
N LEU A 95 -11.04 4.12 20.07
CA LEU A 95 -12.14 4.86 20.66
C LEU A 95 -11.57 5.89 21.64
N SER A 96 -11.84 7.18 21.41
CA SER A 96 -11.44 8.25 22.31
C SER A 96 -12.32 8.26 23.58
N PRO A 97 -11.86 8.87 24.68
CA PRO A 97 -12.69 9.09 25.87
C PRO A 97 -13.97 9.87 25.59
N ASP A 98 -13.95 10.75 24.57
CA ASP A 98 -15.10 11.55 24.11
C ASP A 98 -16.08 10.75 23.23
N GLY A 99 -15.86 9.44 23.07
CA GLY A 99 -16.70 8.57 22.25
C GLY A 99 -16.46 8.71 20.74
N GLN A 100 -15.36 9.31 20.30
CA GLN A 100 -15.05 9.47 18.86
C GLN A 100 -14.13 8.36 18.36
N ILE A 101 -14.32 7.92 17.13
CA ILE A 101 -13.41 6.98 16.46
C ILE A 101 -12.28 7.75 15.77
N LEU A 102 -11.04 7.47 16.16
CA LEU A 102 -9.85 8.16 15.66
C LEU A 102 -8.82 7.17 15.07
N PRO A 103 -8.06 7.59 14.05
CA PRO A 103 -6.94 6.80 13.54
C PRO A 103 -5.78 6.77 14.54
N ASP A 104 -5.31 5.56 14.87
CA ASP A 104 -4.11 5.32 15.67
C ASP A 104 -3.07 4.54 14.87
N VAL A 105 -2.48 5.19 13.86
CA VAL A 105 -1.50 4.59 12.94
C VAL A 105 -0.25 4.05 13.65
N ARG A 106 0.09 4.58 14.83
CA ARG A 106 1.25 4.15 15.63
C ARG A 106 0.89 3.08 16.67
N ALA A 107 -0.38 2.72 16.82
CA ALA A 107 -0.89 1.79 17.81
C ALA A 107 -0.48 2.15 19.26
N LYS A 108 -0.47 3.45 19.60
CA LYS A 108 -0.04 3.97 20.92
C LYS A 108 -1.19 4.40 21.81
N ALA A 109 -2.39 4.62 21.27
CA ALA A 109 -3.52 5.09 22.06
C ALA A 109 -3.95 4.03 23.09
N PRO A 110 -4.26 4.39 24.34
CA PRO A 110 -4.76 3.45 25.33
C PRO A 110 -6.14 2.89 24.94
N GLY A 111 -6.55 1.80 25.60
CA GLY A 111 -7.91 1.25 25.47
C GLY A 111 -8.11 0.25 24.33
N ARG A 112 -9.38 0.01 23.98
CA ARG A 112 -9.76 -0.94 22.92
C ARG A 112 -9.44 -0.35 21.55
N GLY A 113 -8.98 -1.19 20.64
CA GLY A 113 -8.75 -0.81 19.25
C GLY A 113 -9.27 -1.87 18.30
N ALA A 114 -9.70 -1.43 17.12
CA ALA A 114 -10.15 -2.28 16.04
C ALA A 114 -9.17 -2.13 14.85
N TRP A 115 -8.95 -3.19 14.08
CA TRP A 115 -7.96 -3.17 12.99
C TRP A 115 -8.66 -3.21 11.64
N ILE A 116 -8.20 -2.37 10.71
CA ILE A 116 -8.65 -2.35 9.31
C ILE A 116 -7.42 -2.52 8.40
N GLY A 117 -7.60 -3.25 7.29
CA GLY A 117 -6.58 -3.48 6.27
C GLY A 117 -7.15 -3.25 4.87
N VAL A 118 -8.20 -2.44 4.79
CA VAL A 118 -8.91 -2.12 3.55
C VAL A 118 -8.35 -0.83 2.94
N THR A 119 -8.57 -0.65 1.65
CA THR A 119 -8.29 0.60 0.93
C THR A 119 -9.25 1.72 1.37
N ARG A 120 -8.92 2.96 1.03
CA ARG A 120 -9.74 4.16 1.27
C ARG A 120 -11.12 4.00 0.63
N VAL A 121 -11.16 3.54 -0.62
CA VAL A 121 -12.40 3.32 -1.39
C VAL A 121 -13.31 2.29 -0.71
N GLU A 122 -12.73 1.18 -0.26
CA GLU A 122 -13.48 0.14 0.46
C GLU A 122 -14.00 0.64 1.81
N LEU A 123 -13.20 1.45 2.51
CA LEU A 123 -13.60 2.08 3.77
C LEU A 123 -14.78 3.03 3.57
N GLU A 124 -14.71 3.92 2.58
CA GLU A 124 -15.79 4.85 2.22
C GLU A 124 -17.07 4.09 1.84
N ALA A 125 -16.96 3.03 1.05
CA ALA A 125 -18.08 2.16 0.72
C ALA A 125 -18.66 1.45 1.96
N ALA A 126 -17.81 1.04 2.91
CA ALA A 126 -18.23 0.41 4.17
C ALA A 126 -18.92 1.41 5.12
N ILE A 127 -18.52 2.68 5.11
CA ILE A 127 -19.17 3.77 5.83
C ILE A 127 -20.56 4.01 5.24
N LYS A 128 -20.67 4.19 3.92
CA LYS A 128 -21.93 4.44 3.22
C LYS A 128 -22.96 3.33 3.42
N LYS A 129 -22.50 2.07 3.47
CA LYS A 129 -23.35 0.89 3.69
C LYS A 129 -23.64 0.61 5.18
N GLY A 130 -23.15 1.44 6.11
CA GLY A 130 -23.30 1.22 7.56
C GLY A 130 -22.54 0.01 8.12
N LYS A 131 -21.74 -0.68 7.30
CA LYS A 131 -20.97 -1.87 7.70
C LYS A 131 -19.91 -1.52 8.75
N LEU A 132 -19.25 -0.37 8.61
CA LEU A 132 -18.23 0.08 9.56
C LEU A 132 -18.82 0.24 10.97
N LYS A 133 -19.99 0.87 11.10
CA LYS A 133 -20.67 1.05 12.39
C LYS A 133 -20.94 -0.30 13.07
N GLY A 134 -21.53 -1.25 12.34
CA GLY A 134 -21.79 -2.59 12.88
C GLY A 134 -20.52 -3.36 13.28
N ALA A 135 -19.44 -3.23 12.49
CA ALA A 135 -18.15 -3.85 12.80
C ALA A 135 -17.50 -3.25 14.06
N LEU A 136 -17.51 -1.91 14.18
CA LEU A 136 -16.95 -1.21 15.34
C LEU A 136 -17.75 -1.49 16.62
N SER A 137 -19.09 -1.56 16.56
CA SER A 137 -19.89 -1.91 17.73
C SER A 137 -19.55 -3.28 18.29
N ARG A 138 -19.29 -4.27 17.42
CA ARG A 138 -18.83 -5.60 17.82
C ARG A 138 -17.41 -5.57 18.38
N ALA A 139 -16.51 -4.80 17.77
CA ALA A 139 -15.11 -4.73 18.19
C ALA A 139 -14.93 -4.02 19.54
N PHE A 140 -15.65 -2.92 19.76
CA PHE A 140 -15.56 -2.14 21.01
C PHE A 140 -16.51 -2.63 22.11
N LYS A 141 -17.47 -3.50 21.77
CA LYS A 141 -18.54 -3.96 22.67
C LYS A 141 -19.40 -2.82 23.23
N THR A 142 -19.59 -1.76 22.43
CA THR A 142 -20.45 -0.61 22.74
C THR A 142 -21.12 -0.11 21.46
N GLY A 143 -22.32 0.45 21.55
CA GLY A 143 -23.00 1.15 20.46
C GLY A 143 -22.79 2.67 20.50
N GLU A 144 -22.19 3.19 21.57
CA GLU A 144 -22.02 4.61 21.83
C GLU A 144 -20.66 5.06 21.30
N PHE A 145 -20.66 5.52 20.05
CA PHE A 145 -19.53 6.24 19.46
C PHE A 145 -19.99 7.04 18.25
N THR A 146 -19.19 8.03 17.88
CA THR A 146 -19.36 8.82 16.67
C THR A 146 -18.27 8.46 15.66
N ILE A 147 -18.69 8.31 14.40
CA ILE A 147 -17.79 8.15 13.26
C ILE A 147 -17.84 9.47 12.52
N ASP A 148 -16.70 10.13 12.43
CA ASP A 148 -16.54 11.32 11.60
C ASP A 148 -16.65 10.94 10.11
N PRO A 149 -17.47 11.63 9.29
CA PRO A 149 -17.49 11.41 7.85
C PRO A 149 -16.11 11.57 7.18
N GLU A 150 -15.24 12.43 7.73
CA GLU A 150 -13.87 12.68 7.25
C GLU A 150 -12.85 11.66 7.78
N LEU A 151 -13.30 10.58 8.45
CA LEU A 151 -12.41 9.55 8.98
C LEU A 151 -11.46 8.96 7.90
N PRO A 152 -11.88 8.67 6.66
CA PRO A 152 -10.97 8.18 5.61
C PRO A 152 -9.83 9.17 5.31
N ALA A 153 -10.16 10.45 5.13
CA ALA A 153 -9.17 11.50 4.91
C ALA A 153 -8.22 11.66 6.12
N LYS A 154 -8.75 11.59 7.34
CA LYS A 154 -7.94 11.63 8.57
C LYS A 154 -6.98 10.44 8.68
N ILE A 155 -7.38 9.25 8.25
CA ILE A 155 -6.51 8.07 8.21
C ILE A 155 -5.38 8.29 7.20
N GLU A 156 -5.71 8.73 5.99
CA GLU A 156 -4.71 9.02 4.94
C GLU A 156 -3.67 10.03 5.42
N SER A 157 -4.11 11.21 5.90
CA SER A 157 -3.20 12.23 6.40
C SER A 157 -2.40 11.77 7.63
N ALA A 158 -2.91 10.84 8.43
CA ALA A 158 -2.16 10.25 9.54
C ALA A 158 -1.09 9.25 9.04
N LEU A 159 -1.40 8.46 8.01
CA LEU A 159 -0.48 7.52 7.40
C LEU A 159 0.64 8.22 6.63
N GLU A 160 0.30 9.22 5.81
CA GLU A 160 1.25 10.08 5.11
C GLU A 160 2.23 10.71 6.09
N ARG A 161 1.71 11.43 7.10
CA ARG A 161 2.57 12.05 8.13
C ARG A 161 3.42 11.02 8.85
N ASN A 162 2.88 9.83 9.15
CA ASN A 162 3.67 8.80 9.81
C ASN A 162 4.82 8.26 8.94
N ALA A 163 4.61 8.09 7.64
CA ALA A 163 5.62 7.67 6.69
C ALA A 163 6.69 8.75 6.49
N LEU A 164 6.29 10.02 6.32
CA LEU A 164 7.20 11.16 6.18
C LEU A 164 8.01 11.42 7.46
N ASP A 165 7.38 11.34 8.63
CA ASP A 165 8.06 11.40 9.93
C ASP A 165 9.14 10.31 10.02
N ARG A 166 8.83 9.09 9.57
CA ARG A 166 9.77 7.98 9.61
C ARG A 166 10.97 8.26 8.72
N LEU A 167 10.74 8.73 7.49
CA LEU A 167 11.81 9.16 6.59
C LEU A 167 12.67 10.27 7.19
N GLY A 168 12.06 11.27 7.83
CA GLY A 168 12.76 12.35 8.52
C GLY A 168 13.64 11.86 9.67
N LEU A 169 13.17 10.89 10.46
CA LEU A 169 13.96 10.27 11.53
C LEU A 169 15.16 9.49 10.99
N GLU A 170 14.96 8.69 9.93
CA GLU A 170 16.07 7.95 9.30
C GLU A 170 17.09 8.92 8.68
N SER A 171 16.63 10.01 8.05
CA SER A 171 17.50 11.08 7.51
C SER A 171 18.38 11.70 8.60
N ARG A 172 17.79 12.05 9.76
CA ARG A 172 18.54 12.59 10.91
C ARG A 172 19.53 11.59 11.52
N SER A 173 19.25 10.30 11.40
CA SER A 173 20.15 9.23 11.85
C SER A 173 21.30 8.92 10.87
N GLY A 174 21.31 9.53 9.68
CA GLY A 174 22.35 9.35 8.67
C GLY A 174 22.21 8.08 7.81
N THR A 175 21.09 7.38 7.89
CA THR A 175 20.84 6.14 7.13
C THR A 175 20.24 6.38 5.73
N VAL A 176 19.88 7.63 5.43
CA VAL A 176 19.33 8.06 4.13
C VAL A 176 20.41 8.80 3.31
N LEU A 177 20.60 8.34 2.08
CA LEU A 177 21.34 8.99 1.03
C LEU A 177 20.44 9.93 0.25
N ILE A 178 20.94 11.12 -0.05
CA ILE A 178 20.28 12.15 -0.85
C ILE A 178 21.24 12.54 -1.96
N GLY A 179 20.70 12.82 -3.14
CA GLY A 179 21.45 13.23 -4.32
C GLY A 179 21.75 12.07 -5.27
N SER A 180 21.52 12.31 -6.56
CA SER A 180 21.56 11.27 -7.60
C SER A 180 22.92 10.59 -7.69
N ASP A 181 24.03 11.34 -7.68
CA ASP A 181 25.37 10.76 -7.84
C ASP A 181 25.76 9.85 -6.66
N ARG A 182 25.45 10.27 -5.44
CA ARG A 182 25.74 9.48 -4.23
C ARG A 182 24.90 8.22 -4.19
N ILE A 183 23.63 8.32 -4.57
CA ILE A 183 22.72 7.16 -4.67
C ILE A 183 23.23 6.22 -5.75
N GLU A 184 23.55 6.71 -6.94
CA GLU A 184 24.07 5.93 -8.06
C GLU A 184 25.34 5.14 -7.69
N GLN A 185 26.32 5.80 -7.07
CA GLN A 185 27.55 5.15 -6.64
C GLN A 185 27.30 4.01 -5.65
N ASN A 186 26.44 4.23 -4.65
CA ASN A 186 26.10 3.21 -3.66
C ASN A 186 25.22 2.09 -4.23
N ALA A 187 24.36 2.44 -5.19
CA ALA A 187 23.52 1.50 -5.92
C ALA A 187 24.38 0.52 -6.71
N ARG A 188 25.34 1.00 -7.52
CA ARG A 188 26.27 0.17 -8.29
C ARG A 188 27.19 -0.70 -7.42
N GLN A 189 27.43 -0.30 -6.18
CA GLN A 189 28.21 -1.07 -5.20
C GLN A 189 27.37 -2.12 -4.44
N GLY A 190 26.07 -2.28 -4.74
CA GLY A 190 25.19 -3.22 -4.04
C GLY A 190 24.83 -2.84 -2.60
N LYS A 191 25.14 -1.60 -2.21
CA LYS A 191 24.92 -1.10 -0.84
C LYS A 191 23.50 -0.60 -0.61
N LEU A 192 22.78 -0.30 -1.68
CA LEU A 192 21.44 0.27 -1.61
C LEU A 192 20.37 -0.80 -1.31
N LYS A 193 19.57 -0.58 -0.27
CA LYS A 193 18.50 -1.49 0.21
C LYS A 193 17.10 -1.02 -0.11
N ALA A 194 16.92 0.27 -0.34
CA ALA A 194 15.67 0.84 -0.85
C ALA A 194 15.97 2.10 -1.68
N LEU A 195 15.16 2.34 -2.70
CA LEU A 195 15.22 3.49 -3.59
C LEU A 195 13.82 4.09 -3.71
N TYR A 196 13.67 5.38 -3.43
CA TYR A 196 12.42 6.10 -3.61
C TYR A 196 12.63 7.41 -4.38
N HIS A 197 11.57 7.83 -5.05
CA HIS A 197 11.53 9.04 -5.88
C HIS A 197 10.33 9.90 -5.51
N ALA A 198 10.46 11.21 -5.66
CA ALA A 198 9.31 12.11 -5.63
C ALA A 198 8.37 11.84 -6.81
N SER A 199 7.08 12.17 -6.66
CA SER A 199 6.06 11.99 -7.71
C SER A 199 6.34 12.78 -8.98
N ASP A 200 7.04 13.91 -8.85
CA ASP A 200 7.41 14.82 -9.92
C ASP A 200 8.89 14.71 -10.34
N ALA A 201 9.53 13.59 -9.97
CA ALA A 201 10.87 13.26 -10.45
C ALA A 201 10.86 12.94 -11.95
N ALA A 202 11.87 13.45 -12.68
CA ALA A 202 12.00 13.20 -14.10
C ALA A 202 12.24 11.70 -14.37
N GLU A 203 11.54 11.15 -15.37
CA GLU A 203 11.61 9.72 -15.69
C GLU A 203 13.02 9.27 -16.05
N ASP A 204 13.77 10.10 -16.78
CA ASP A 204 15.17 9.80 -17.15
C ASP A 204 16.07 9.69 -15.92
N GLY A 205 15.84 10.53 -14.90
CA GLY A 205 16.54 10.45 -13.62
C GLY A 205 16.24 9.16 -12.87
N ASN A 206 14.97 8.76 -12.84
CA ASN A 206 14.54 7.50 -12.23
C ASN A 206 15.18 6.30 -12.96
N ARG A 207 15.09 6.25 -14.29
CA ARG A 207 15.66 5.17 -15.11
C ARG A 207 17.17 5.00 -14.88
N LYS A 208 17.91 6.10 -14.76
CA LYS A 208 19.36 6.09 -14.47
C LYS A 208 19.66 5.40 -13.12
N LEU A 209 18.93 5.78 -12.07
CA LEU A 209 19.11 5.21 -10.73
C LEU A 209 18.62 3.76 -10.64
N ASP A 210 17.50 3.44 -11.29
CA ASP A 210 16.97 2.07 -11.41
C ASP A 210 18.00 1.14 -12.07
N GLN A 211 18.63 1.60 -13.15
CA GLN A 211 19.67 0.84 -13.83
C GLN A 211 20.88 0.63 -12.92
N ALA A 212 21.36 1.67 -12.24
CA ALA A 212 22.45 1.58 -11.29
C ALA A 212 22.15 0.59 -10.16
N TRP A 213 20.91 0.56 -9.68
CA TRP A 213 20.48 -0.35 -8.62
C TRP A 213 20.36 -1.80 -9.09
N ARG A 214 19.90 -2.03 -10.32
CA ARG A 214 19.90 -3.36 -10.94
C ARG A 214 21.31 -3.93 -11.10
N ILE A 215 22.23 -3.11 -11.61
CA ILE A 215 23.64 -3.51 -11.80
C ILE A 215 24.26 -3.94 -10.47
N GLY A 216 24.17 -3.13 -9.42
CA GLY A 216 24.83 -3.47 -8.16
C GLY A 216 24.17 -4.60 -7.35
N ASN A 217 22.96 -5.03 -7.73
CA ASN A 217 22.31 -6.21 -7.15
C ASN A 217 22.51 -7.48 -8.01
N ASP A 218 23.26 -7.39 -9.12
CA ASP A 218 23.40 -8.48 -10.11
C ASP A 218 22.03 -8.97 -10.67
N GLU A 219 21.04 -8.08 -10.67
CA GLU A 219 19.66 -8.32 -11.12
C GLU A 219 19.41 -7.60 -12.46
N GLU A 220 20.38 -7.69 -13.37
CA GLU A 220 20.26 -7.10 -14.70
C GLU A 220 19.16 -7.80 -15.50
N GLY A 221 18.37 -7.01 -16.25
CA GLY A 221 17.17 -7.51 -16.94
C GLY A 221 15.97 -7.75 -16.02
N SER A 222 16.11 -7.62 -14.70
CA SER A 222 14.96 -7.60 -13.80
C SER A 222 14.11 -6.34 -13.99
N GLY A 223 12.85 -6.42 -13.56
CA GLY A 223 11.95 -5.28 -13.46
C GLY A 223 12.17 -4.41 -12.22
N LEU A 224 13.27 -4.59 -11.47
CA LEU A 224 13.55 -3.86 -10.23
C LEU A 224 13.69 -2.36 -10.52
N ARG A 225 12.91 -1.55 -9.79
CA ARG A 225 12.85 -0.10 -9.91
C ARG A 225 12.61 0.53 -8.54
N GLY A 226 13.07 1.76 -8.38
CA GLY A 226 12.71 2.61 -7.28
C GLY A 226 11.22 2.93 -7.27
N LEU A 227 10.70 3.16 -6.07
CA LEU A 227 9.28 3.43 -5.88
C LEU A 227 9.02 4.94 -5.91
N ALA A 228 8.18 5.39 -6.83
CA ALA A 228 7.69 6.76 -6.87
C ALA A 228 6.64 6.98 -5.77
N LEU A 229 6.94 7.87 -4.83
CA LEU A 229 6.05 8.21 -3.73
C LEU A 229 5.00 9.21 -4.23
N PRO A 230 3.76 9.19 -3.71
CA PRO A 230 2.69 10.12 -4.06
C PRO A 230 2.88 11.51 -3.41
N VAL A 231 4.12 11.97 -3.30
CA VAL A 231 4.51 13.28 -2.74
C VAL A 231 5.51 13.97 -3.64
N SER A 232 5.35 15.27 -3.80
CA SER A 232 6.26 16.09 -4.59
C SER A 232 7.62 16.23 -3.92
N ARG A 233 8.63 16.63 -4.70
CA ARG A 233 9.98 16.93 -4.22
C ARG A 233 9.98 17.94 -3.07
N THR A 234 9.04 18.88 -3.08
CA THR A 234 8.89 19.91 -2.03
C THR A 234 8.48 19.29 -0.70
N ILE A 235 7.44 18.43 -0.72
CA ILE A 235 6.97 17.75 0.50
C ILE A 235 8.05 16.80 1.02
N LEU A 236 8.70 16.08 0.11
CA LEU A 236 9.79 15.18 0.46
C LEU A 236 10.98 15.94 1.08
N ALA A 237 11.39 17.06 0.48
CA ALA A 237 12.46 17.91 1.01
C ALA A 237 12.14 18.45 2.42
N LEU A 238 10.92 18.94 2.63
CA LEU A 238 10.44 19.41 3.93
C LEU A 238 10.49 18.29 4.99
N ALA A 239 10.01 17.09 4.65
CA ALA A 239 10.02 15.94 5.56
C ALA A 239 11.44 15.55 5.99
N LEU A 240 12.41 15.67 5.07
CA LEU A 240 13.81 15.35 5.35
C LEU A 240 14.59 16.53 6.00
N GLY A 241 13.99 17.72 6.10
CA GLY A 241 14.64 18.92 6.62
C GLY A 241 15.76 19.44 5.71
N ARG A 242 15.56 19.36 4.39
CA ARG A 242 16.52 19.73 3.35
C ARG A 242 15.87 20.69 2.34
N GLU A 243 16.69 21.37 1.55
CA GLU A 243 16.21 22.35 0.57
C GLU A 243 15.69 21.71 -0.71
N ASN A 244 16.35 20.65 -1.20
CA ASN A 244 15.96 19.98 -2.44
C ASN A 244 16.22 18.47 -2.36
N VAL A 245 15.16 17.67 -2.52
CA VAL A 245 15.21 16.21 -2.47
C VAL A 245 14.30 15.63 -3.54
N VAL A 246 14.89 15.01 -4.56
CA VAL A 246 14.15 14.35 -5.64
C VAL A 246 14.20 12.83 -5.51
N HIS A 247 15.36 12.29 -5.15
CA HIS A 247 15.56 10.85 -4.94
C HIS A 247 16.19 10.62 -3.58
N ILE A 248 15.77 9.53 -2.94
CA ILE A 248 16.30 9.08 -1.67
C ILE A 248 16.68 7.61 -1.76
N GLY A 249 17.79 7.26 -1.11
CA GLY A 249 18.26 5.90 -1.02
C GLY A 249 18.52 5.50 0.42
N LEU A 250 18.27 4.25 0.81
CA LEU A 250 18.65 3.74 2.13
C LEU A 250 19.69 2.65 1.99
N THR A 251 20.71 2.70 2.84
CA THR A 251 21.79 1.69 2.86
C THR A 251 21.68 0.74 4.05
N ASP A 252 21.06 1.17 5.14
CA ASP A 252 20.80 0.33 6.30
C ASP A 252 19.54 -0.52 6.09
N ARG A 253 19.65 -1.83 6.33
CA ARG A 253 18.55 -2.79 6.12
C ARG A 253 17.41 -2.56 7.11
N ALA A 254 17.71 -2.22 8.36
CA ALA A 254 16.69 -2.02 9.39
C ALA A 254 15.92 -0.71 9.15
N ALA A 255 16.61 0.36 8.73
CA ALA A 255 16.02 1.62 8.30
C ALA A 255 15.13 1.42 7.07
N ALA A 256 15.62 0.71 6.04
CA ALA A 256 14.85 0.36 4.85
C ALA A 256 13.57 -0.40 5.20
N LYS A 257 13.66 -1.39 6.09
CA LYS A 257 12.48 -2.15 6.57
C LYS A 257 11.46 -1.23 7.28
N ARG A 258 11.90 -0.40 8.23
CA ARG A 258 10.99 0.50 8.98
C ARG A 258 10.30 1.54 8.09
N VAL A 259 11.02 2.05 7.09
CA VAL A 259 10.48 2.99 6.11
C VAL A 259 9.50 2.29 5.17
N SER A 260 9.88 1.14 4.62
CA SER A 260 9.01 0.36 3.73
C SER A 260 7.70 -0.02 4.44
N GLU A 261 7.74 -0.54 5.67
CA GLU A 261 6.53 -0.87 6.44
C GLU A 261 5.57 0.32 6.63
N ALA A 262 6.10 1.54 6.76
CA ALA A 262 5.27 2.74 6.91
C ALA A 262 4.71 3.20 5.55
N LEU A 263 5.51 3.12 4.50
CA LEU A 263 5.11 3.46 3.13
C LEU A 263 4.10 2.45 2.59
N ASP A 264 4.37 1.15 2.69
CA ASP A 264 3.50 0.08 2.22
C ASP A 264 2.11 0.20 2.83
N ARG A 265 2.00 0.48 4.13
CA ARG A 265 0.71 0.70 4.79
C ARG A 265 -0.03 1.91 4.23
N TRP A 266 0.67 3.01 3.99
CA TRP A 266 0.07 4.21 3.44
C TRP A 266 -0.38 4.01 1.99
N LEU A 267 0.51 3.46 1.15
CA LEU A 267 0.27 3.17 -0.26
C LEU A 267 -0.85 2.16 -0.46
N HIS A 268 -0.91 1.12 0.38
CA HIS A 268 -2.02 0.18 0.41
C HIS A 268 -3.35 0.87 0.76
N PHE A 269 -3.33 1.80 1.72
CA PHE A 269 -4.54 2.49 2.14
C PHE A 269 -5.08 3.42 1.05
N ILE A 270 -4.24 4.25 0.42
CA ILE A 270 -4.70 5.10 -0.69
C ILE A 270 -5.09 4.24 -1.91
N GLY A 271 -4.44 3.07 -2.06
CA GLY A 271 -4.62 2.17 -3.19
C GLY A 271 -4.10 2.78 -4.50
N PRO A 272 -3.98 1.98 -5.58
CA PRO A 272 -4.10 2.56 -6.90
C PRO A 272 -5.52 3.13 -7.01
N GLU A 273 -5.64 4.42 -7.33
CA GLU A 273 -6.92 5.03 -7.70
C GLU A 273 -7.69 4.05 -8.59
N PRO A 274 -8.95 3.69 -8.28
CA PRO A 274 -9.74 2.89 -9.19
C PRO A 274 -9.92 3.74 -10.44
N SER A 275 -9.09 3.47 -11.45
CA SER A 275 -9.18 4.08 -12.74
C SER A 275 -10.57 3.79 -13.28
N SER A 276 -11.51 4.72 -13.13
CA SER A 276 -12.76 4.71 -13.88
C SER A 276 -12.42 5.16 -15.29
N VAL A 277 -11.76 4.30 -16.04
CA VAL A 277 -11.61 4.40 -17.48
C VAL A 277 -12.22 3.15 -18.09
N SER A 278 -13.51 3.26 -18.39
CA SER A 278 -13.98 2.74 -19.66
C SER A 278 -13.41 3.66 -20.75
N CYS A 279 -12.17 3.42 -21.15
CA CYS A 279 -11.64 3.92 -22.42
C CYS A 279 -12.18 3.02 -23.53
N GLU A 280 -13.47 3.14 -23.84
CA GLU A 280 -13.95 2.84 -25.19
C GLU A 280 -13.90 4.15 -25.97
N THR A 281 -12.69 4.58 -26.33
CA THR A 281 -12.56 5.39 -27.54
C THR A 281 -12.60 4.40 -28.69
N ALA A 282 -13.80 4.15 -29.21
CA ALA A 282 -13.96 3.50 -30.50
C ALA A 282 -13.10 4.26 -31.50
N SER A 283 -12.06 3.59 -32.02
CA SER A 283 -11.25 4.11 -33.10
C SER A 283 -12.16 4.34 -34.30
N GLN A 284 -12.47 5.60 -34.61
CA GLN A 284 -12.95 5.96 -35.94
C GLN A 284 -11.76 5.76 -36.87
N GLY A 285 -11.73 4.58 -37.50
CA GLY A 285 -10.85 4.29 -38.60
C GLY A 285 -11.06 5.31 -39.71
N ALA A 286 -9.95 5.83 -40.22
CA ALA A 286 -9.91 6.71 -41.36
C ALA A 286 -10.66 6.10 -42.55
N SER A 287 -11.66 6.82 -43.06
CA SER A 287 -12.25 6.56 -44.37
C SER A 287 -11.19 6.81 -45.44
N ALA A 288 -10.50 5.75 -45.87
CA ALA A 288 -9.76 5.74 -47.12
C ALA A 288 -10.73 5.40 -48.26
N SER A 289 -11.06 6.39 -49.07
CA SER A 289 -11.81 6.22 -50.31
C SER A 289 -11.08 5.27 -51.28
N PRO A 290 -11.76 4.30 -51.91
CA PRO A 290 -11.13 3.41 -52.87
C PRO A 290 -10.99 4.11 -54.23
N GLN A 291 -9.78 4.14 -54.77
CA GLN A 291 -9.51 4.44 -56.18
C GLN A 291 -8.62 3.34 -56.77
N ASN A 292 -9.19 2.48 -57.63
CA ASN A 292 -8.77 2.30 -59.02
C ASN A 292 -9.34 1.02 -59.65
N GLY A 293 -9.95 1.18 -60.82
CA GLY A 293 -10.39 0.09 -61.69
C GLY A 293 -10.81 0.57 -63.08
N ALA A 294 -9.81 0.88 -63.93
CA ALA A 294 -9.78 0.78 -65.41
C ALA A 294 -10.78 1.58 -66.31
N PRO A 295 -10.43 1.88 -67.59
CA PRO A 295 -10.91 3.04 -68.34
C PRO A 295 -12.06 2.75 -69.34
N PRO A 296 -12.65 3.78 -69.99
CA PRO A 296 -12.33 4.02 -71.41
C PRO A 296 -12.36 5.50 -71.91
N ILE A 297 -11.56 5.71 -72.96
CA ILE A 297 -11.63 6.61 -74.15
C ILE A 297 -12.82 7.59 -74.26
N GLN A 298 -12.57 8.91 -74.37
CA GLN A 298 -12.89 9.74 -75.56
C GLN A 298 -12.39 11.20 -75.46
N GLN A 299 -12.30 11.81 -76.63
CA GLN A 299 -11.56 13.01 -77.03
C GLN A 299 -12.14 14.34 -76.51
N ALA A 300 -11.26 15.35 -76.48
CA ALA A 300 -11.38 16.62 -77.23
C ALA A 300 -11.24 17.92 -76.41
N SER A 301 -10.23 18.69 -76.83
CA SER A 301 -10.24 20.13 -77.15
C SER A 301 -10.30 21.22 -76.06
N GLY A 302 -9.28 22.09 -76.14
CA GLY A 302 -9.34 23.54 -75.89
C GLY A 302 -9.17 23.95 -74.43
N SER A 303 -8.55 25.05 -74.05
CA SER A 303 -7.97 26.20 -74.75
C SER A 303 -7.60 27.20 -73.64
N THR A 304 -6.48 27.91 -73.81
CA THR A 304 -6.19 29.29 -73.30
C THR A 304 -6.24 29.54 -71.79
N GLY A 305 -5.08 29.84 -71.18
CA GLY A 305 -4.65 31.23 -70.96
C GLY A 305 -4.82 31.53 -69.45
N THR A 306 -4.05 32.35 -68.74
CA THR A 306 -3.11 33.42 -69.04
C THR A 306 -2.38 33.70 -67.72
N ARG A 307 -1.06 33.98 -67.79
CA ARG A 307 -0.20 34.51 -66.72
C ARG A 307 -0.58 35.99 -66.39
N PRO A 308 0.20 36.76 -65.61
CA PRO A 308 0.74 36.61 -64.25
C PRO A 308 0.50 37.90 -63.41
N ALA A 309 1.00 37.96 -62.17
CA ALA A 309 1.89 39.03 -61.62
C ALA A 309 1.94 38.93 -60.08
N VAL A 310 3.12 38.76 -59.46
CA VAL A 310 4.01 39.81 -58.88
C VAL A 310 3.26 40.58 -57.77
N ASP A 311 3.66 40.53 -56.50
CA ASP A 311 4.87 41.22 -56.02
C ASP A 311 5.39 40.69 -54.66
N MET A 312 6.71 40.73 -54.50
CA MET A 312 7.48 40.49 -53.28
C MET A 312 8.09 41.82 -52.86
N THR A 313 7.93 42.21 -51.59
CA THR A 313 8.83 43.04 -50.74
C THR A 313 8.05 43.30 -49.43
N GLU A 314 8.60 43.35 -48.21
CA GLU A 314 9.83 43.98 -47.73
C GLU A 314 10.36 43.26 -46.46
N GLU A 315 11.69 43.15 -46.38
CA GLU A 315 12.46 43.11 -45.13
C GLU A 315 12.57 44.54 -44.56
N PHE A 316 12.71 44.71 -43.24
CA PHE A 316 13.79 45.51 -42.62
C PHE A 316 13.73 45.43 -41.08
N GLU A 317 14.92 45.15 -40.51
CA GLU A 317 15.43 45.35 -39.12
C GLU A 317 14.62 44.95 -37.87
#